data_AF-A0A7Y5UUN3-F1
#
_entry.id   AF-A0A7Y5UUN3-F1
#
_cell.length_a   1.000
_cell.length_b   1.000
_cell.length_c   1.000
_cell.angle_alpha   90.00
_cell.angle_beta   90.00
_cell.angle_gamma   90.00
#
_symmetry.space_group_name_H-M   'P 1'
#
loop_
_entity.id
_entity.type
_entity.pdbx_description
1 polymer ?
#
loop_
_entity_poly.entity_id
_entity_poly.type
_entity_poly.pdbx_seq_one_letter_code
_entity_poly.pdbx_strand_id
1 'polypeptide(L)'
;YLDSLAVAGERGTLDDRMGKTVARGRVRAKTGFIDGTSALSGVAEALDGRRFVFSILVNYPDAGGLNSSVWKPMQDELCVRLVEVGRAK
;
A
#
# COMPACT_ATOMS: atom_id res chain seq x y z
N TYR A 1 -18.10 -4.47 -0.36
CA TYR A 1 -17.23 -3.31 -0.03
C TYR A 1 -15.75 -3.66 -0.15
N LEU A 2 -15.18 -4.58 0.64
CA LEU A 2 -13.74 -4.92 0.52
C LEU A 2 -13.32 -5.40 -0.87
N ASP A 3 -14.23 -6.07 -1.60
CA ASP A 3 -13.97 -6.53 -2.96
C ASP A 3 -13.97 -5.42 -4.02
N SER A 4 -14.38 -4.19 -3.69
CA SER A 4 -14.23 -3.05 -4.59
C SER A 4 -12.87 -2.37 -4.48
N LEU A 5 -12.06 -2.72 -3.47
CA LEU A 5 -10.72 -2.17 -3.31
C LEU A 5 -9.73 -2.75 -4.34
N ALA A 6 -8.69 -1.97 -4.66
CA ALA A 6 -7.57 -2.46 -5.45
C ALA A 6 -6.78 -3.49 -4.62
N VAL A 7 -6.20 -4.48 -5.28
CA VAL A 7 -5.47 -5.58 -4.66
C VAL A 7 -4.02 -5.52 -5.11
N ALA A 8 -3.11 -5.49 -4.14
CA ALA A 8 -1.67 -5.43 -4.38
C ALA A 8 -1.20 -6.54 -5.33
N GLY A 9 -0.57 -6.14 -6.44
CA GLY A 9 -0.01 -7.03 -7.45
C GLY A 9 -1.03 -7.70 -8.37
N GLU A 10 -2.32 -7.46 -8.20
CA GLU A 10 -3.37 -8.26 -8.85
C GLU A 10 -4.40 -7.43 -9.61
N ARG A 11 -4.85 -6.30 -9.07
CA ARG A 11 -5.98 -5.58 -9.67
C ARG A 11 -6.07 -4.11 -9.27
N GLY A 12 -6.54 -3.29 -10.21
CA GLY A 12 -6.86 -1.88 -9.99
C GLY A 12 -5.58 -1.06 -9.84
N THR A 13 -5.64 0.08 -9.17
CA THR A 13 -4.48 1.00 -9.06
C THR A 13 -3.27 0.46 -8.27
N LEU A 14 -3.30 -0.81 -7.85
CA LEU A 14 -2.22 -1.51 -7.16
C LEU A 14 -1.74 -2.74 -7.94
N ASP A 15 -2.23 -2.98 -9.16
CA ASP A 15 -1.84 -4.12 -10.00
C ASP A 15 -0.33 -4.18 -10.26
N ASP A 16 0.29 -3.03 -10.55
CA ASP A 16 1.73 -2.90 -10.76
C ASP A 16 2.51 -2.61 -9.45
N ARG A 17 1.83 -2.57 -8.30
CA ARG A 17 2.44 -2.24 -7.00
C ARG A 17 2.54 -3.46 -6.10
N MET A 18 3.68 -3.60 -5.41
CA MET A 18 3.94 -4.69 -4.46
C MET A 18 3.80 -6.11 -5.04
N GLY A 19 3.72 -6.29 -6.36
CA GLY A 19 3.44 -7.58 -6.97
C GLY A 19 4.54 -8.63 -6.84
N LYS A 20 5.77 -8.21 -6.50
CA LYS A 20 6.94 -9.09 -6.27
C LYS A 20 7.32 -9.20 -4.78
N THR A 21 6.41 -8.86 -3.87
CA THR A 21 6.64 -8.91 -2.41
C THR A 21 5.61 -9.80 -1.72
N VAL A 22 5.77 -10.01 -0.41
CA VAL A 22 4.80 -10.77 0.39
C VAL A 22 3.43 -10.10 0.48
N ALA A 23 3.33 -8.82 0.13
CA ALA A 23 2.09 -8.06 0.16
C ALA A 23 1.15 -8.36 -1.02
N ARG A 24 1.62 -9.04 -2.09
CA ARG A 24 0.78 -9.48 -3.21
C ARG A 24 -0.44 -10.25 -2.69
N GLY A 25 -1.64 -9.84 -3.10
CA GLY A 25 -2.91 -10.45 -2.70
C GLY A 25 -3.34 -10.19 -1.25
N ARG A 26 -2.43 -9.70 -0.39
CA ARG A 26 -2.66 -9.51 1.06
C ARG A 26 -2.99 -8.08 1.45
N VAL A 27 -2.75 -7.11 0.57
CA VAL A 27 -3.09 -5.71 0.77
C VAL A 27 -4.24 -5.32 -0.14
N ARG A 28 -5.33 -4.84 0.46
CA ARG A 28 -6.51 -4.31 -0.23
C ARG A 28 -6.71 -2.87 0.19
N ALA A 29 -6.56 -1.93 -0.74
CA ALA A 29 -6.57 -0.52 -0.41
C ALA A 29 -7.10 0.36 -1.53
N LYS A 30 -7.49 1.59 -1.16
CA LYS A 30 -7.80 2.66 -2.10
C LYS A 30 -6.61 3.62 -2.18
N THR A 31 -6.26 3.97 -3.41
CA THR A 31 -5.27 5.01 -3.71
C THR A 31 -5.92 6.39 -3.76
N GLY A 32 -5.19 7.41 -3.34
CA GLY A 32 -5.53 8.82 -3.52
C GLY A 32 -4.31 9.61 -3.97
N PHE A 33 -4.51 10.53 -4.91
CA PHE A 33 -3.46 11.39 -5.43
C PHE A 33 -4.06 12.71 -5.90
N ILE A 34 -3.42 13.80 -5.46
CA ILE A 34 -3.53 15.16 -6.00
C ILE A 34 -2.13 15.77 -5.93
N ASP A 35 -1.89 16.89 -6.60
CA ASP A 35 -0.58 17.54 -6.54
C ASP A 35 -0.21 17.89 -5.09
N GLY A 36 1.01 17.53 -4.70
CA GLY A 36 1.50 17.65 -3.34
C GLY A 36 0.94 16.65 -2.32
N THR A 37 0.06 15.72 -2.67
CA THR A 37 -0.48 14.73 -1.71
C THR A 37 -0.59 13.32 -2.27
N SER A 38 -0.31 12.32 -1.45
CA SER A 38 -0.41 10.90 -1.80
C SER A 38 -0.98 10.12 -0.63
N ALA A 39 -1.97 9.28 -0.93
CA ALA A 39 -2.71 8.54 0.07
C ALA A 39 -2.87 7.07 -0.32
N LEU A 40 -2.80 6.20 0.69
CA LEU A 40 -3.13 4.78 0.59
C LEU A 40 -3.79 4.34 1.90
N SER A 41 -5.03 3.90 1.82
CA SER A 41 -5.79 3.46 3.01
C SER A 41 -6.51 2.15 2.72
N GLY A 42 -6.51 1.23 3.70
CA GLY A 42 -7.10 -0.07 3.50
C GLY A 42 -6.79 -1.07 4.60
N VAL A 43 -6.74 -2.33 4.20
CA VAL A 43 -6.46 -3.47 5.09
C VAL A 43 -5.27 -4.27 4.57
N ALA A 44 -4.46 -4.76 5.51
CA ALA A 44 -3.34 -5.66 5.26
C ALA A 44 -3.54 -6.94 6.08
N GLU A 45 -3.40 -8.08 5.43
CA GLU A 45 -3.39 -9.39 6.07
C GLU A 45 -1.95 -9.82 6.35
N ALA A 46 -1.59 -9.91 7.63
CA ALA A 46 -0.27 -10.31 8.05
C ALA A 46 -0.05 -11.81 7.92
N LEU A 47 1.21 -12.22 7.84
CA LEU A 47 1.60 -13.61 7.67
C LEU A 47 1.18 -14.51 8.85
N ASP A 48 0.91 -13.95 10.02
CA ASP A 48 0.39 -14.65 11.19
C ASP A 48 -1.15 -14.69 11.25
N GLY A 49 -1.83 -14.22 10.20
CA GLY A 49 -3.29 -14.20 10.09
C GLY A 49 -3.97 -12.98 10.75
N ARG A 50 -3.22 -12.09 11.42
CA ARG A 50 -3.80 -10.84 11.91
C ARG A 50 -4.15 -9.91 10.75
N ARG A 51 -5.24 -9.17 10.91
CA ARG A 51 -5.63 -8.11 9.98
C ARG A 51 -5.32 -6.74 10.59
N PHE A 52 -4.58 -5.93 9.85
CA PHE A 52 -4.34 -4.54 10.16
C PHE A 52 -5.22 -3.65 9.30
N VAL A 53 -5.79 -2.61 9.90
CA VAL A 53 -6.41 -1.48 9.17
C VAL A 53 -5.41 -0.34 9.19
N PHE A 54 -5.23 0.34 8.07
CA PHE A 54 -4.26 1.42 7.96
C PHE A 54 -4.78 2.59 7.12
N SER A 55 -4.23 3.77 7.40
CA SER A 55 -4.37 4.95 6.57
C SER A 55 -3.04 5.68 6.53
N ILE A 56 -2.46 5.80 5.34
CA ILE A 56 -1.21 6.51 5.09
C ILE A 56 -1.56 7.74 4.27
N LEU A 57 -1.34 8.92 4.85
CA LEU A 57 -1.57 10.22 4.23
C LEU A 57 -0.25 10.98 4.24
N VAL A 58 0.26 11.33 3.06
CA VAL A 58 1.54 12.00 2.90
C VAL A 58 1.31 13.30 2.15
N ASN A 59 1.74 14.41 2.76
CA ASN A 59 1.78 15.72 2.13
C ASN A 59 3.25 16.05 1.81
N TYR A 60 3.51 16.62 0.63
CA TYR A 60 4.86 16.90 0.14
C TYR A 60 4.86 18.10 -0.82
N PRO A 61 6.00 18.77 -1.02
CA PRO A 61 6.11 19.85 -1.99
C PRO A 61 5.75 19.37 -3.39
N ASP A 62 5.04 20.19 -4.16
CA ASP A 62 4.75 19.87 -5.55
C ASP A 62 6.04 19.91 -6.38
N ALA A 63 6.56 18.72 -6.67
CA ALA A 63 7.77 18.52 -7.44
C ALA A 63 7.64 17.25 -8.27
N GLY A 64 7.87 17.40 -9.58
CA GLY A 64 7.69 16.35 -10.56
C GLY A 64 8.45 15.07 -10.20
N GLY A 65 7.75 13.93 -10.26
CA GLY A 65 8.34 12.61 -10.06
C GLY A 65 8.56 12.17 -8.61
N LEU A 66 8.53 13.07 -7.62
CA LEU A 66 8.73 12.66 -6.21
C LEU A 66 7.67 11.66 -5.74
N ASN A 67 6.41 11.80 -6.16
CA ASN A 67 5.35 10.89 -5.78
C ASN A 67 5.58 9.45 -6.28
N SER A 68 5.97 9.30 -7.54
CA SER A 68 6.26 7.98 -8.12
C SER A 68 7.55 7.37 -7.59
N SER A 69 8.53 8.19 -7.24
CA SER A 69 9.88 7.72 -6.90
C SER A 69 10.14 7.59 -5.40
N VAL A 70 9.39 8.29 -4.56
CA VAL A 70 9.61 8.33 -3.10
C VAL A 70 8.35 7.92 -2.35
N TRP A 71 7.23 8.61 -2.57
CA TRP A 71 6.05 8.48 -1.69
C TRP A 71 5.22 7.21 -1.94
N LYS A 72 4.97 6.84 -3.20
CA LYS A 72 4.33 5.56 -3.52
C LYS A 72 5.21 4.37 -3.10
N PRO A 73 6.53 4.34 -3.38
CA PRO A 73 7.42 3.31 -2.85
C PRO A 73 7.44 3.23 -1.32
N MET A 74 7.46 4.37 -0.62
CA MET A 74 7.41 4.40 0.84
C MET A 74 6.09 3.80 1.38
N GLN A 75 4.95 4.15 0.78
CA GLN A 75 3.66 3.53 1.12
C GLN A 75 3.68 2.00 0.89
N ASP A 76 4.27 1.56 -0.22
CA ASP A 76 4.40 0.13 -0.54
C ASP A 76 5.26 -0.59 0.49
N GLU A 77 6.38 0.01 0.90
CA GLU A 77 7.26 -0.53 1.92
C GLU A 77 6.56 -0.66 3.28
N LEU A 78 5.80 0.36 3.70
CA LEU A 78 5.00 0.30 4.94
C LEU A 78 3.97 -0.83 4.88
N CYS A 79 3.30 -1.02 3.74
CA CYS A 79 2.36 -2.12 3.56
C CYS A 79 3.04 -3.49 3.62
N VAL A 80 4.23 -3.63 3.01
CA VAL A 80 5.03 -4.86 3.09
C VAL A 80 5.39 -5.15 4.54
N ARG A 81 5.88 -4.15 5.29
CA ARG A 81 6.24 -4.31 6.69
C ARG A 81 5.03 -4.73 7.54
N LEU A 82 3.85 -4.14 7.33
CA LEU A 82 2.61 -4.54 8.01
C LEU A 82 2.28 -6.03 7.78
N VAL A 83 2.51 -6.53 6.57
CA VAL A 83 2.31 -7.95 6.25
C VAL A 83 3.36 -8.83 6.94
N GLU A 84 4.59 -8.34 7.08
CA GLU A 84 5.72 -9.08 7.69
C GLU A 84 5.71 -9.18 9.21
N VAL A 85 4.94 -8.34 9.94
CA VAL A 85 4.92 -8.29 11.42
C VAL A 85 4.64 -9.67 12.07
N GLY A 86 4.09 -10.63 11.32
CA GLY A 86 3.85 -12.00 11.77
C GLY A 86 5.00 -13.00 11.58
N ARG A 87 6.13 -12.63 10.99
CA ARG A 87 7.32 -13.51 10.93
C ARG A 87 7.93 -13.62 12.32
N ALA A 88 7.49 -14.61 13.09
CA ALA A 88 8.27 -15.08 14.23
C ALA A 88 9.69 -15.42 13.75
N LYS A 89 10.69 -14.93 14.49
CA LYS A 89 12.11 -15.20 14.25
C LYS A 89 12.43 -16.68 14.45
#